data_AF-A0A7U6KFX4-F1
#
_entry.id   AF-A0A7U6KFX4-F1
#
_cell.length_a   1.000
_cell.length_b   1.000
_cell.length_c   1.000
_cell.angle_alpha   90.00
_cell.angle_beta   90.00
_cell.angle_gamma   90.00
#
_symmetry.space_group_name_H-M   'P 1'
#
loop_
_entity.id
_entity.type
_entity.pdbx_description
1 polymer ?
#
loop_
_entity_poly.entity_id
_entity_poly.type
_entity_poly.pdbx_seq_one_letter_code
_entity_poly.pdbx_strand_id
1 'polypeptide(L)'
;MNPITSYCGLDCNECSYRELAGCQGCVATKGHPFYRECELANCAKSRQVRFCGECADIPCKMLTDYSNDEEHGDTPKGARISRCNEIKAALVKEARKGMEPVSYCGHHCDYCFLGQWCGGCRSDYNCCSFATLFEDKQCPNVFCAKIKSLEGCYQCEELSSCKVGYYGKEEEYVAKATALFIKEYGLDCYKATLKRCVEEKVGYPKDFDATGSVEGAFAILVARKVEP
;
A
#
# COMPACT_ATOMS: atom_id res chain seq x y z
N MET A 1 -15.59 2.29 -10.18
CA MET A 1 -14.78 3.09 -9.23
C MET A 1 -15.24 4.52 -9.33
N ASN A 2 -15.56 5.18 -8.20
CA ASN A 2 -15.83 6.62 -8.25
C ASN A 2 -14.51 7.34 -8.52
N PRO A 3 -14.40 8.13 -9.60
CA PRO A 3 -13.18 8.85 -9.90
C PRO A 3 -12.85 9.84 -8.77
N ILE A 4 -11.56 10.10 -8.56
CA ILE A 4 -11.13 11.20 -7.70
C ILE A 4 -11.62 12.51 -8.35
N THR A 5 -12.65 13.13 -7.77
CA THR A 5 -13.25 14.36 -8.33
C THR A 5 -12.74 15.64 -7.66
N SER A 6 -12.14 15.51 -6.47
CA SER A 6 -11.48 16.61 -5.76
C SER A 6 -10.18 16.19 -5.08
N TYR A 7 -9.34 17.18 -4.77
CA TYR A 7 -8.09 16.97 -4.06
C TYR A 7 -8.27 16.70 -2.57
N CYS A 8 -9.34 17.19 -1.93
CA CYS A 8 -9.49 17.15 -0.48
C CYS A 8 -10.44 16.07 0.04
N GLY A 9 -11.06 15.28 -0.85
CA GLY A 9 -12.03 14.26 -0.49
C GLY A 9 -13.48 14.72 -0.52
N LEU A 10 -13.78 15.97 -0.88
CA LEU A 10 -15.15 16.38 -1.21
C LEU A 10 -15.63 15.70 -2.51
N ASP A 11 -16.92 15.44 -2.65
CA ASP A 11 -17.47 14.94 -3.91
C ASP A 11 -17.96 16.11 -4.76
N CYS A 12 -17.21 16.43 -5.84
CA CYS A 12 -17.65 17.47 -6.74
C CYS A 12 -18.96 17.10 -7.45
N ASN A 13 -19.31 15.81 -7.60
CA ASN A 13 -20.56 15.43 -8.27
C ASN A 13 -21.80 15.82 -7.48
N GLU A 14 -21.68 15.96 -6.16
CA GLU A 14 -22.78 16.36 -5.26
C GLU A 14 -22.66 17.83 -4.83
N CYS A 15 -21.75 18.59 -5.45
CA CYS A 15 -21.48 19.98 -5.09
C CYS A 15 -22.44 20.94 -5.81
N SER A 16 -23.28 21.65 -5.05
CA SER A 16 -24.25 22.63 -5.56
C SER A 16 -23.63 23.76 -6.40
N TYR A 17 -22.36 24.12 -6.15
CA TYR A 17 -21.66 25.15 -6.93
C TYR A 17 -21.40 24.76 -8.39
N ARG A 18 -21.52 23.48 -8.76
CA ARG A 18 -21.51 23.07 -10.18
C ARG A 18 -22.67 23.70 -10.93
N GLU A 19 -23.85 23.69 -10.33
CA GLU A 19 -25.07 24.26 -10.94
C GLU A 19 -25.14 25.77 -10.69
N LEU A 20 -24.94 26.21 -9.44
CA LEU A 20 -25.11 27.61 -9.04
C LEU A 20 -24.07 28.55 -9.66
N ALA A 21 -22.85 28.06 -9.91
CA ALA A 21 -21.73 28.88 -10.38
C ALA A 21 -21.06 28.33 -11.66
N GLY A 22 -21.65 27.32 -12.31
CA GLY A 22 -21.06 26.69 -13.49
C GLY A 22 -19.69 26.03 -13.24
N CYS A 23 -19.37 25.69 -11.99
CA CYS A 23 -18.09 25.12 -11.60
C CYS A 23 -17.86 23.77 -12.28
N GLN A 24 -16.70 23.59 -12.91
CA GLN A 24 -16.38 22.35 -13.65
C GLN A 24 -15.83 21.23 -12.74
N GLY A 25 -15.60 21.51 -11.44
CA GLY A 25 -15.07 20.57 -10.45
C GLY A 25 -13.56 20.71 -10.20
N CYS A 26 -13.11 20.34 -9.00
CA CYS A 26 -11.76 20.66 -8.51
C CYS A 26 -10.63 20.03 -9.35
N VAL A 27 -10.72 18.75 -9.71
CA VAL A 27 -9.69 18.09 -10.53
C VAL A 27 -9.73 18.62 -11.98
N ALA A 28 -10.92 18.79 -12.56
CA ALA A 28 -11.10 19.29 -13.92
C ALA A 28 -10.55 20.72 -14.10
N THR A 29 -10.70 21.55 -13.07
CA THR A 29 -10.19 22.93 -13.02
C THR A 29 -8.75 23.03 -12.52
N LYS A 30 -8.05 21.90 -12.29
CA LYS A 30 -6.66 21.86 -11.78
C LYS A 30 -6.45 22.63 -10.46
N GLY A 31 -7.48 22.66 -9.61
CA GLY A 31 -7.45 23.36 -8.32
C GLY A 31 -7.94 24.80 -8.36
N HIS A 32 -8.64 25.21 -9.43
CA HIS A 32 -9.28 26.54 -9.54
C HIS A 32 -10.82 26.41 -9.51
N PRO A 33 -11.42 26.06 -8.36
CA PRO A 33 -12.89 26.06 -8.19
C PRO A 33 -13.48 27.47 -8.31
N PHE A 34 -14.81 27.59 -8.17
CA PHE A 34 -15.61 28.81 -8.44
C PHE A 34 -15.15 30.11 -7.76
N TYR A 35 -14.33 30.06 -6.71
CA TYR A 35 -13.93 31.22 -5.93
C TYR A 35 -12.49 31.67 -6.27
N ARG A 36 -11.48 30.97 -5.76
CA ARG A 36 -10.05 31.21 -6.03
C ARG A 36 -9.30 29.89 -6.07
N GLU A 37 -8.01 29.98 -6.33
CA GLU A 37 -7.11 28.85 -6.26
C GLU A 37 -7.14 28.16 -4.88
N CYS A 38 -7.28 26.84 -4.89
CA CYS A 38 -7.41 26.03 -3.69
C CYS A 38 -6.04 25.64 -3.14
N GLU A 39 -5.78 25.98 -1.89
CA GLU A 39 -4.49 25.73 -1.25
C GLU A 39 -4.22 24.23 -1.04
N LEU A 40 -5.26 23.43 -0.74
CA LEU A 40 -5.15 21.97 -0.65
C LEU A 40 -4.80 21.35 -2.01
N ALA A 41 -5.34 21.89 -3.11
CA ALA A 41 -5.00 21.43 -4.46
C ALA A 41 -3.53 21.75 -4.78
N ASN A 42 -3.06 22.95 -4.43
CA ASN A 42 -1.67 23.33 -4.61
C ASN A 42 -0.71 22.50 -3.76
N CYS A 43 -1.08 22.21 -2.52
CA CYS A 43 -0.33 21.31 -1.64
C CYS A 43 -0.25 19.88 -2.22
N ALA A 44 -1.37 19.34 -2.73
CA ALA A 44 -1.37 18.03 -3.38
C ALA A 44 -0.46 17.99 -4.62
N LYS A 45 -0.54 19.02 -5.47
CA LYS A 45 0.29 19.16 -6.68
C LYS A 45 1.78 19.27 -6.34
N SER A 46 2.15 20.09 -5.36
CA SER A 46 3.56 20.26 -4.97
C SER A 46 4.15 18.99 -4.34
N ARG A 47 3.33 18.21 -3.63
CA ARG A 47 3.69 16.89 -3.08
C ARG A 47 3.57 15.75 -4.08
N GLN A 48 3.12 16.03 -5.30
CA GLN A 48 2.92 15.04 -6.38
C GLN A 48 1.99 13.88 -5.98
N VAL A 49 0.95 14.17 -5.20
CA VAL A 49 -0.11 13.21 -4.85
C VAL A 49 -1.39 13.54 -5.61
N ARG A 50 -2.21 12.53 -5.96
CA ARG A 50 -3.44 12.77 -6.73
C ARG A 50 -4.51 13.49 -5.91
N PHE A 51 -4.52 13.25 -4.61
CA PHE A 51 -5.41 13.86 -3.63
C PHE A 51 -4.85 13.67 -2.21
N CYS A 52 -5.42 14.36 -1.23
CA CYS A 52 -4.95 14.34 0.16
C CYS A 52 -4.91 12.94 0.77
N GLY A 53 -5.79 12.01 0.36
CA GLY A 53 -5.78 10.63 0.84
C GLY A 53 -4.45 9.89 0.59
N GLU A 54 -3.73 10.26 -0.45
CA GLU A 54 -2.42 9.69 -0.77
C GLU A 54 -1.26 10.32 0.00
N CYS A 55 -1.50 11.41 0.71
CA CYS A 55 -0.46 12.04 1.51
C CYS A 55 -0.01 11.11 2.66
N ALA A 56 1.30 11.04 2.90
CA ALA A 56 1.85 10.30 4.04
C ALA A 56 1.43 10.91 5.39
N ASP A 57 1.14 12.22 5.41
CA ASP A 57 0.81 12.98 6.62
C ASP A 57 -0.71 13.07 6.87
N ILE A 58 -1.56 12.28 6.20
CA ILE A 58 -3.01 12.39 6.37
C ILE A 58 -3.49 11.80 7.72
N PRO A 59 -4.38 12.49 8.47
CA PRO A 59 -4.85 13.86 8.27
C PRO A 59 -3.82 14.89 8.72
N CYS A 60 -3.40 15.77 7.81
CA CYS A 60 -2.49 16.85 8.15
C CYS A 60 -3.26 18.05 8.69
N LYS A 61 -2.59 18.93 9.44
CA LYS A 61 -3.21 20.11 10.06
C LYS A 61 -4.05 20.91 9.05
N MET A 62 -3.52 21.17 7.86
CA MET A 62 -4.21 21.93 6.82
C MET A 62 -5.55 21.29 6.42
N LEU A 63 -5.59 19.98 6.18
CA LEU A 63 -6.84 19.30 5.82
C LEU A 63 -7.84 19.30 6.98
N THR A 64 -7.33 19.13 8.20
CA THR A 64 -8.13 19.17 9.44
C THR A 64 -8.73 20.55 9.67
N ASP A 65 -7.97 21.63 9.50
CA ASP A 65 -8.46 23.01 9.63
C ASP A 65 -9.58 23.27 8.61
N TYR A 66 -9.36 22.91 7.35
CA TYR A 66 -10.35 23.03 6.28
C TYR A 66 -11.65 22.25 6.57
N SER A 67 -11.52 21.08 7.19
CA SER A 67 -12.66 20.23 7.59
C SER A 67 -13.41 20.80 8.80
N ASN A 68 -12.74 21.52 9.68
CA ASN A 68 -13.27 21.95 10.98
C ASN A 68 -13.64 23.43 11.03
N ASP A 69 -13.41 24.17 9.94
CA ASP A 69 -13.83 25.57 9.78
C ASP A 69 -15.31 25.74 10.17
N GLU A 70 -15.62 26.77 10.96
CA GLU A 70 -16.96 26.93 11.54
C GLU A 70 -18.01 27.37 10.49
N GLU A 71 -17.60 28.04 9.42
CA GLU A 71 -18.51 28.59 8.40
C GLU A 71 -18.53 27.76 7.12
N HIS A 72 -17.37 27.21 6.73
CA HIS A 72 -17.14 26.53 5.46
C HIS A 72 -16.57 25.10 5.64
N GLY A 73 -16.53 24.60 6.87
CA GLY A 73 -16.10 23.24 7.19
C GLY A 73 -17.15 22.19 6.85
N ASP A 74 -16.82 20.94 7.19
CA ASP A 74 -17.70 19.81 6.95
C ASP A 74 -18.81 19.72 7.99
N THR A 75 -19.97 19.24 7.56
CA THR A 75 -21.06 18.82 8.46
C THR A 75 -21.41 17.36 8.16
N PRO A 76 -21.00 16.38 8.99
CA PRO A 76 -20.23 16.53 10.22
C PRO A 76 -18.76 16.87 9.98
N LYS A 77 -18.12 17.55 10.96
CA LYS A 77 -16.67 17.81 10.96
C LYS A 77 -15.91 16.49 10.73
N GLY A 78 -14.98 16.49 9.78
CA GLY A 78 -14.17 15.32 9.42
C GLY A 78 -14.65 14.59 8.17
N ALA A 79 -15.79 14.94 7.58
CA ALA A 79 -16.38 14.19 6.47
C ALA A 79 -15.42 14.02 5.28
N ARG A 80 -14.69 15.07 4.87
CA ARG A 80 -13.76 14.99 3.73
C ARG A 80 -12.53 14.11 4.04
N ILE A 81 -12.12 14.03 5.31
CA ILE A 81 -11.03 13.16 5.77
C ILE A 81 -11.48 11.70 5.71
N SER A 82 -12.66 11.40 6.25
CA SER A 82 -13.28 10.07 6.14
C SER A 82 -13.40 9.64 4.69
N ARG A 83 -13.88 10.54 3.83
CA ARG A 83 -14.01 10.30 2.40
C ARG A 83 -12.67 10.07 1.71
N CYS A 84 -11.61 10.77 2.10
CA CYS A 84 -10.25 10.48 1.60
C CYS A 84 -9.83 9.03 1.91
N ASN A 85 -10.11 8.55 3.12
CA ASN A 85 -9.80 7.19 3.53
C ASN A 85 -10.61 6.15 2.75
N GLU A 86 -11.90 6.40 2.52
CA GLU A 86 -12.77 5.54 1.70
C GLU A 86 -12.29 5.44 0.26
N ILE A 87 -11.98 6.58 -0.37
CA ILE A 87 -11.47 6.62 -1.74
C ILE A 87 -10.16 5.83 -1.82
N LYS A 88 -9.23 6.04 -0.88
CA LYS A 88 -7.97 5.30 -0.81
C LYS A 88 -8.19 3.79 -0.68
N ALA A 89 -9.07 3.37 0.23
CA ALA A 89 -9.40 1.95 0.41
C ALA A 89 -10.00 1.34 -0.86
N ALA A 90 -10.87 2.07 -1.57
CA ALA A 90 -11.45 1.64 -2.83
C ALA A 90 -10.39 1.51 -3.95
N LEU A 91 -9.45 2.47 -4.03
CA LEU A 91 -8.33 2.42 -4.96
C LEU A 91 -7.42 1.21 -4.70
N VAL A 92 -7.08 0.96 -3.43
CA VAL A 92 -6.29 -0.21 -3.03
C VAL A 92 -7.02 -1.51 -3.39
N LYS A 93 -8.33 -1.59 -3.11
CA LYS A 93 -9.14 -2.77 -3.44
C LYS A 93 -9.16 -3.05 -4.94
N GLU A 94 -9.35 -2.02 -5.77
CA GLU A 94 -9.33 -2.21 -7.22
C GLU A 94 -7.93 -2.61 -7.72
N ALA A 95 -6.89 -1.95 -7.23
CA ALA A 95 -5.51 -2.24 -7.63
C ALA A 95 -5.05 -3.66 -7.27
N ARG A 96 -5.72 -4.32 -6.32
CA ARG A 96 -5.47 -5.72 -5.93
C ARG A 96 -6.32 -6.73 -6.70
N LYS A 97 -7.31 -6.29 -7.50
CA LYS A 97 -8.23 -7.20 -8.19
C LYS A 97 -7.47 -8.08 -9.20
N GLY A 98 -7.53 -9.39 -9.00
CA GLY A 98 -6.83 -10.36 -9.86
C GLY A 98 -5.30 -10.37 -9.68
N MET A 99 -4.77 -9.68 -8.66
CA MET A 99 -3.34 -9.65 -8.39
C MET A 99 -2.92 -10.79 -7.47
N GLU A 100 -1.74 -11.36 -7.71
CA GLU A 100 -1.10 -12.29 -6.77
C GLU A 100 -0.68 -11.53 -5.49
N PRO A 101 -1.25 -11.85 -4.30
CA PRO A 101 -0.94 -11.14 -3.06
C PRO A 101 0.47 -11.42 -2.53
N VAL A 102 1.14 -12.47 -3.01
CA VAL A 102 2.53 -12.75 -2.65
C VAL A 102 3.48 -11.86 -3.47
N SER A 103 4.17 -10.98 -2.75
CA SER A 103 5.17 -10.06 -3.26
C SER A 103 6.40 -10.78 -3.82
N TYR A 104 7.17 -10.08 -4.65
CA TYR A 104 8.43 -10.61 -5.21
C TYR A 104 9.40 -11.11 -4.14
N CYS A 105 9.49 -10.43 -2.99
CA CYS A 105 10.38 -10.83 -1.90
C CYS A 105 9.86 -12.00 -1.05
N GLY A 106 8.66 -12.52 -1.30
CA GLY A 106 8.03 -13.58 -0.51
C GLY A 106 7.08 -13.08 0.59
N HIS A 107 6.96 -11.77 0.82
CA HIS A 107 5.94 -11.24 1.73
C HIS A 107 4.53 -11.41 1.19
N HIS A 108 3.53 -11.53 2.07
CA HIS A 108 2.12 -11.60 1.68
C HIS A 108 1.39 -10.27 1.97
N CYS A 109 0.90 -9.61 0.93
CA CYS A 109 0.34 -8.25 1.00
C CYS A 109 -0.95 -8.13 1.84
N ASP A 110 -1.68 -9.22 2.05
CA ASP A 110 -2.89 -9.22 2.90
C ASP A 110 -2.59 -9.22 4.39
N TYR A 111 -1.36 -9.58 4.78
CA TYR A 111 -0.91 -9.57 6.18
C TYR A 111 0.11 -8.46 6.46
N CYS A 112 0.36 -7.59 5.47
CA CYS A 112 1.22 -6.43 5.64
C CYS A 112 0.48 -5.34 6.44
N PHE A 113 1.18 -4.67 7.35
CA PHE A 113 0.62 -3.52 8.08
C PHE A 113 0.17 -2.39 7.15
N LEU A 114 0.76 -2.27 5.95
CA LEU A 114 0.34 -1.31 4.92
C LEU A 114 -0.82 -1.82 4.06
N GLY A 115 -1.38 -2.99 4.35
CA GLY A 115 -2.33 -3.66 3.47
C GLY A 115 -3.58 -2.85 3.15
N GLN A 116 -4.02 -2.02 4.10
CA GLN A 116 -5.15 -1.10 3.94
C GLN A 116 -4.86 0.07 2.98
N TRP A 117 -3.58 0.40 2.75
CA TRP A 117 -3.16 1.63 2.07
C TRP A 117 -2.30 1.39 0.83
N CYS A 118 -1.89 0.15 0.58
CA CYS A 118 -1.00 -0.23 -0.51
C CYS A 118 -1.61 -1.35 -1.34
N GLY A 119 -1.62 -1.19 -2.67
CA GLY A 119 -2.07 -2.21 -3.62
C GLY A 119 -1.08 -3.38 -3.80
N GLY A 120 0.09 -3.33 -3.17
CA GLY A 120 1.15 -4.33 -3.28
C GLY A 120 2.18 -4.00 -4.36
N CYS A 121 3.33 -4.66 -4.33
CA CYS A 121 4.45 -4.37 -5.24
C CYS A 121 4.18 -4.76 -6.71
N ARG A 122 3.12 -5.53 -6.96
CA ARG A 122 2.71 -5.94 -8.30
C ARG A 122 1.66 -5.02 -8.94
N SER A 123 1.04 -4.13 -8.16
CA SER A 123 0.00 -3.24 -8.68
C SER A 123 0.57 -1.90 -9.15
N ASP A 124 -0.27 -1.15 -9.85
CA ASP A 124 -0.06 0.25 -10.21
C ASP A 124 -0.32 1.23 -9.05
N TYR A 125 -0.83 0.73 -7.91
CA TYR A 125 -1.09 1.46 -6.68
C TYR A 125 -0.14 1.02 -5.56
N ASN A 126 1.15 1.03 -5.85
CA ASN A 126 2.21 0.64 -4.94
C ASN A 126 2.58 1.83 -4.02
N CYS A 127 2.53 1.62 -2.70
CA CYS A 127 3.02 2.57 -1.68
C CYS A 127 4.04 1.91 -0.74
N CYS A 128 4.92 1.06 -1.28
CA CYS A 128 5.88 0.29 -0.48
C CYS A 128 6.85 1.21 0.26
N SER A 129 6.85 1.15 1.61
CA SER A 129 7.76 1.93 2.46
C SER A 129 9.24 1.54 2.32
N PHE A 130 9.54 0.37 1.78
CA PHE A 130 10.91 -0.05 1.58
C PHE A 130 11.53 0.60 0.34
N ALA A 131 10.76 0.73 -0.74
CA ALA A 131 11.23 1.37 -1.96
C ALA A 131 11.63 2.84 -1.71
N THR A 132 10.95 3.52 -0.78
CA THR A 132 11.26 4.92 -0.42
C THR A 132 12.59 5.11 0.31
N LEU A 133 13.26 4.03 0.72
CA LEU A 133 14.61 4.10 1.31
C LEU A 133 15.71 4.29 0.26
N PHE A 134 15.38 4.16 -1.04
CA PHE A 134 16.31 4.26 -2.15
C PHE A 134 16.07 5.55 -2.94
N GLU A 135 17.14 6.13 -3.47
CA GLU A 135 17.10 7.41 -4.21
C GLU A 135 16.18 7.36 -5.43
N ASP A 136 16.21 6.24 -6.16
CA ASP A 136 15.37 6.00 -7.34
C ASP A 136 13.93 5.57 -7.00
N LYS A 137 13.64 5.42 -5.70
CA LYS A 137 12.35 4.92 -5.17
C LYS A 137 11.99 3.53 -5.71
N GLN A 138 12.98 2.69 -6.05
CA GLN A 138 12.77 1.34 -6.53
C GLN A 138 13.17 0.31 -5.48
N CYS A 139 12.35 -0.74 -5.33
CA CYS A 139 12.69 -1.87 -4.48
C CYS A 139 13.73 -2.77 -5.17
N PRO A 140 14.90 -3.04 -4.56
CA PRO A 140 15.94 -3.87 -5.18
C PRO A 140 15.47 -5.30 -5.53
N ASN A 141 14.61 -5.92 -4.71
CA ASN A 141 14.06 -7.25 -5.01
C ASN A 141 13.19 -7.23 -6.27
N VAL A 142 12.34 -6.20 -6.44
CA VAL A 142 11.47 -6.06 -7.61
C VAL A 142 12.28 -5.79 -8.86
N PHE A 143 13.23 -4.85 -8.78
CA PHE A 143 14.10 -4.50 -9.89
C PHE A 143 14.91 -5.71 -10.38
N CYS A 144 15.57 -6.42 -9.45
CA CYS A 144 16.37 -7.61 -9.75
C CYS A 144 15.51 -8.73 -10.35
N ALA A 145 14.33 -9.02 -9.77
CA ALA A 145 13.43 -10.03 -10.29
C ALA A 145 12.96 -9.73 -11.71
N LYS A 146 12.62 -8.46 -12.01
CA LYS A 146 12.21 -8.04 -13.37
C LYS A 146 13.32 -8.22 -14.40
N ILE A 147 14.55 -7.81 -14.09
CA ILE A 147 15.70 -8.00 -15.02
C ILE A 147 15.94 -9.49 -15.28
N LYS A 148 15.76 -10.33 -14.26
CA LYS A 148 15.89 -11.78 -14.37
C LYS A 148 14.65 -12.48 -14.94
N SER A 149 13.59 -11.74 -15.29
CA SER A 149 12.30 -12.28 -15.75
C SER A 149 11.71 -13.31 -14.78
N LEU A 150 11.82 -13.05 -13.48
CA LEU A 150 11.29 -13.88 -12.41
C LEU A 150 9.97 -13.29 -11.89
N GLU A 151 8.97 -14.14 -11.73
CA GLU A 151 7.71 -13.79 -11.07
C GLU A 151 7.89 -13.61 -9.56
N GLY A 152 8.97 -14.14 -8.98
CA GLY A 152 9.32 -13.91 -7.58
C GLY A 152 10.74 -14.35 -7.28
N CYS A 153 11.32 -13.80 -6.22
CA CYS A 153 12.66 -14.19 -5.77
C CYS A 153 12.75 -15.69 -5.44
N TYR A 154 11.62 -16.32 -5.09
CA TYR A 154 11.49 -17.76 -4.89
C TYR A 154 11.80 -18.61 -6.14
N GLN A 155 11.82 -18.03 -7.34
CA GLN A 155 12.27 -18.70 -8.57
C GLN A 155 13.77 -18.57 -8.83
N CYS A 156 14.50 -17.77 -8.04
CA CYS A 156 15.93 -17.56 -8.23
C CYS A 156 16.73 -18.78 -7.74
N GLU A 157 17.62 -19.32 -8.57
CA GLU A 157 18.59 -20.38 -8.22
C GLU A 157 19.38 -19.99 -6.95
N GLU A 158 19.95 -18.77 -6.96
CA GLU A 158 20.82 -18.21 -5.92
C GLU A 158 20.11 -17.73 -4.64
N LEU A 159 18.83 -18.07 -4.43
CA LEU A 159 18.03 -17.52 -3.34
C LEU A 159 18.64 -17.78 -1.94
N SER A 160 19.24 -18.95 -1.73
CA SER A 160 19.82 -19.36 -0.45
C SER A 160 20.92 -18.41 0.03
N SER A 161 21.81 -17.98 -0.86
CA SER A 161 22.92 -17.06 -0.57
C SER A 161 22.56 -15.58 -0.79
N CYS A 162 21.43 -15.28 -1.43
CA CYS A 162 21.06 -13.92 -1.84
C CYS A 162 20.99 -12.93 -0.66
N LYS A 163 21.51 -11.73 -0.90
CA LYS A 163 21.48 -10.55 -0.01
C LYS A 163 20.85 -9.32 -0.65
N VAL A 164 20.18 -9.47 -1.80
CA VAL A 164 19.54 -8.34 -2.51
C VAL A 164 18.34 -7.83 -1.72
N GLY A 165 18.30 -6.51 -1.50
CA GLY A 165 17.18 -5.80 -0.88
C GLY A 165 16.89 -6.32 0.53
N TYR A 166 15.65 -6.76 0.77
CA TYR A 166 15.21 -7.28 2.07
C TYR A 166 16.10 -8.40 2.61
N TYR A 167 16.71 -9.20 1.74
CA TYR A 167 17.52 -10.35 2.15
C TYR A 167 18.89 -9.97 2.72
N GLY A 168 19.28 -8.70 2.58
CA GLY A 168 20.50 -8.14 3.17
C GLY A 168 20.31 -7.57 4.57
N LYS A 169 19.08 -7.47 5.08
CA LYS A 169 18.82 -6.89 6.41
C LYS A 169 19.16 -7.87 7.54
N GLU A 170 19.66 -7.31 8.64
CA GLU A 170 20.12 -8.08 9.80
C GLU A 170 19.03 -8.38 10.83
N GLU A 171 17.86 -7.73 10.76
CA GLU A 171 16.75 -7.91 11.73
C GLU A 171 15.41 -8.28 11.06
N GLU A 172 15.41 -8.53 9.75
CA GLU A 172 14.21 -8.87 8.99
C GLU A 172 14.46 -10.19 8.24
N TYR A 173 13.90 -11.28 8.77
CA TYR A 173 14.18 -12.64 8.32
C TYR A 173 13.00 -13.24 7.55
N VAL A 174 11.78 -12.79 7.89
CA VAL A 174 10.52 -13.31 7.36
C VAL A 174 10.47 -13.37 5.83
N ALA A 175 10.96 -12.33 5.14
CA ALA A 175 10.88 -12.27 3.67
C ALA A 175 11.70 -13.39 3.02
N LYS A 176 12.92 -13.61 3.51
CA LYS A 176 13.79 -14.67 2.97
C LYS A 176 13.25 -16.05 3.33
N ALA A 177 12.76 -16.21 4.56
CA ALA A 177 12.19 -17.46 5.03
C ALA A 177 10.96 -17.88 4.20
N THR A 178 10.02 -16.96 3.95
CA THR A 178 8.84 -17.24 3.14
C THR A 178 9.20 -17.48 1.68
N ALA A 179 10.17 -16.77 1.11
CA ALA A 179 10.65 -17.03 -0.25
C ALA A 179 11.30 -18.43 -0.39
N LEU A 180 12.11 -18.85 0.58
CA LEU A 180 12.67 -20.21 0.61
C LEU A 180 11.56 -21.26 0.74
N PHE A 181 10.55 -21.00 1.58
CA PHE A 181 9.41 -21.91 1.74
C PHE A 181 8.62 -22.06 0.44
N ILE A 182 8.37 -20.97 -0.29
CA ILE A 182 7.71 -21.01 -1.60
C ILE A 182 8.57 -21.78 -2.61
N LYS A 183 9.90 -21.60 -2.58
CA LYS A 183 10.81 -22.34 -3.46
C LYS A 183 10.74 -23.85 -3.24
N GLU A 184 10.61 -24.27 -1.98
CA GLU A 184 10.59 -25.69 -1.61
C GLU A 184 9.20 -26.34 -1.80
N TYR A 185 8.13 -25.65 -1.40
CA TYR A 185 6.79 -26.25 -1.30
C TYR A 185 5.74 -25.64 -2.23
N GLY A 186 6.09 -24.59 -2.98
CA GLY A 186 5.20 -23.93 -3.92
C GLY A 186 4.32 -22.84 -3.28
N LEU A 187 3.75 -22.01 -4.15
CA LEU A 187 3.03 -20.80 -3.78
C LEU A 187 1.69 -21.07 -3.08
N ASP A 188 0.96 -22.11 -3.51
CA ASP A 188 -0.33 -22.44 -2.92
C ASP A 188 -0.20 -23.02 -1.52
N CYS A 189 0.80 -23.89 -1.31
CA CYS A 189 1.18 -24.39 0.02
C CYS A 189 1.54 -23.22 0.95
N TYR A 190 2.33 -22.26 0.47
CA TYR A 190 2.66 -21.07 1.25
C TYR A 190 1.42 -20.27 1.67
N LYS A 191 0.52 -19.95 0.73
CA LYS A 191 -0.70 -19.18 1.03
C LYS A 191 -1.57 -19.90 2.07
N ALA A 192 -1.76 -21.22 1.93
CA ALA A 192 -2.52 -22.02 2.89
C ALA A 192 -1.83 -22.09 4.27
N THR A 193 -0.52 -22.30 4.29
CA THR A 193 0.28 -22.39 5.51
C THR A 193 0.28 -21.07 6.27
N LEU A 194 0.47 -19.94 5.59
CA LEU A 194 0.46 -18.64 6.24
C LEU A 194 -0.92 -18.27 6.78
N LYS A 195 -1.99 -18.60 6.04
CA LYS A 195 -3.36 -18.44 6.53
C LYS A 195 -3.57 -19.20 7.84
N ARG A 196 -3.12 -20.46 7.91
CA ARG A 196 -3.16 -21.27 9.14
C ARG A 196 -2.34 -20.63 10.27
N CYS A 197 -1.14 -20.14 10.01
CA CYS A 197 -0.34 -19.43 11.02
C CYS A 197 -1.12 -18.26 11.64
N VAL A 198 -1.76 -17.44 10.80
CA VAL A 198 -2.52 -16.27 11.27
C VAL A 198 -3.79 -16.69 12.03
N GLU A 199 -4.48 -17.75 11.59
CA GLU A 199 -5.64 -18.33 12.31
C GLU A 199 -5.23 -18.89 13.69
N GLU A 200 -4.03 -19.45 13.79
CA GLU A 200 -3.40 -19.88 15.04
C GLU A 200 -2.76 -18.72 15.84
N LYS A 201 -3.03 -17.48 15.45
CA LYS A 201 -2.58 -16.23 16.11
C LYS A 201 -1.06 -16.02 16.11
N VAL A 202 -0.33 -16.62 15.17
CA VAL A 202 1.07 -16.27 14.92
C VAL A 202 1.11 -14.87 14.31
N GLY A 203 1.79 -13.95 14.99
CA GLY A 203 1.95 -12.56 14.58
C GLY A 203 2.83 -12.42 13.35
N TYR A 204 2.24 -12.18 12.19
CA TYR A 204 2.99 -11.86 10.97
C TYR A 204 3.16 -10.35 10.80
N PRO A 205 4.36 -9.83 10.48
CA PRO A 205 5.66 -10.53 10.38
C PRO A 205 6.40 -10.70 11.72
N LYS A 206 5.94 -10.06 12.80
CA LYS A 206 6.71 -9.87 14.05
C LYS A 206 7.26 -11.15 14.67
N ASP A 207 6.45 -12.19 14.79
CA ASP A 207 6.84 -13.46 15.42
C ASP A 207 7.88 -14.22 14.57
N PHE A 208 7.85 -14.02 13.25
CA PHE A 208 8.85 -14.60 12.35
C PHE A 208 10.20 -13.91 12.55
N ASP A 209 10.21 -12.58 12.58
CA ASP A 209 11.44 -11.82 12.80
C ASP A 209 11.99 -12.02 14.22
N ALA A 210 11.12 -12.22 15.21
CA ALA A 210 11.49 -12.51 16.60
C ALA A 210 12.26 -13.83 16.79
N THR A 211 12.27 -14.72 15.79
CA THR A 211 13.10 -15.94 15.83
C THR A 211 14.59 -15.66 15.69
N GLY A 212 14.98 -14.46 15.25
CA GLY A 212 16.38 -14.06 15.12
C GLY A 212 17.13 -14.74 13.97
N SER A 213 16.44 -15.45 13.07
CA SER A 213 17.08 -16.13 11.93
C SER A 213 16.09 -16.46 10.81
N VAL A 214 16.62 -16.67 9.60
CA VAL A 214 15.83 -17.15 8.46
C VAL A 214 15.33 -18.57 8.72
N GLU A 215 16.17 -19.40 9.32
CA GLU A 215 15.89 -20.78 9.68
C GLU A 215 14.76 -20.88 10.72
N GLY A 216 14.78 -20.00 11.74
CA GLY A 216 13.72 -19.93 12.74
C GLY A 216 12.38 -19.51 12.15
N ALA A 217 12.38 -18.45 11.32
CA ALA A 217 11.19 -18.00 10.61
C ALA A 217 10.65 -19.08 9.64
N PHE A 218 11.53 -19.83 8.99
CA PHE A 218 11.17 -20.95 8.12
C PHE A 218 10.54 -22.10 8.93
N ALA A 219 11.09 -22.42 10.10
CA ALA A 219 10.58 -23.48 10.98
C ALA A 219 9.14 -23.21 11.46
N ILE A 220 8.75 -21.93 11.65
CA ILE A 220 7.35 -21.56 11.96
C ILE A 220 6.39 -22.07 10.87
N LEU A 221 6.77 -21.92 9.59
CA LEU A 221 5.96 -22.38 8.45
C LEU A 221 5.96 -23.90 8.37
N VAL A 222 7.12 -24.55 8.48
CA VAL A 222 7.23 -26.02 8.42
C VAL A 222 6.36 -26.69 9.47
N ALA A 223 6.36 -26.17 10.71
CA ALA A 223 5.55 -26.70 11.80
C ALA A 223 4.03 -26.64 11.54
N ARG A 224 3.60 -25.80 10.60
CA ARG A 224 2.19 -25.56 10.24
C ARG A 224 1.89 -25.86 8.79
N LYS A 225 2.85 -26.48 8.07
CA LYS A 225 2.73 -26.75 6.65
C LYS A 225 1.43 -27.47 6.35
N VAL A 226 0.69 -26.94 5.39
CA VAL A 226 -0.51 -27.57 4.86
C VAL A 226 -0.09 -28.45 3.70
N GLU A 227 -0.38 -29.74 3.76
CA GLU A 227 -0.15 -30.62 2.61
C GLU A 227 -1.18 -30.33 1.51
N PRO A 228 -0.79 -30.44 0.22
CA PRO A 228 -1.70 -30.30 -0.91
C PRO A 228 -2.87 -31.30 -0.89
#